data_AF-A0A0N0CVC3-F1
#
_entry.id   AF-A0A0N0CVC3-F1
#
_cell.length_a   1.000
_cell.length_b   1.000
_cell.length_c   1.000
_cell.angle_alpha   90.00
_cell.angle_beta   90.00
_cell.angle_gamma   90.00
#
_symmetry.space_group_name_H-M   'P 1'
#
loop_
_entity.id
_entity.type
_entity.pdbx_description
1 polymer ?
#
loop_
_entity_poly.entity_id
_entity_poly.type
_entity_poly.pdbx_seq_one_letter_code
_entity_poly.pdbx_strand_id
1 'polypeptide(L)'
;MVTRTPNYNMIKPDQTDFYNVEDFNSNVDIIDAELKRISDAIGSGEAGDNILVRLNNLETKVGNLNNLETTQKTNLVAAINEVRQSVITHINDASKHMRAGDVAKIDGAWQKGVYNDADITNLSSTTVEKVWPFWYEWQDVASVETLVIQIPTEHFWGSIELVLTSVYSQSNAGGGAHVIYHLGAADGTQYVNEKTIVSISSAFAYQFHVGDAVRETSPNRFYIPITKRATGKNPLNVRLKINSTQGGAYNIVNNVVLQKTGQIIANIPIQKSRADEVYDLLFTSVSNGKAQVANAITGKGVPTATNAEFATMAANISAIQTFKYREQNFTRSVGSALRHEVEFLFDAGFPIKNAVIFCPIIFFNNSTANSGVTLGFMPNSSSYTRAGGSTSNGFVLCDVSPYFHSNPNFGTVIDGNYLRIRLTFYSNTDISAQTLSILVQAWGVM
;
A
#
# COMPACT_ATOMS: atom_id res chain seq x y z
N MET A 1 -115.67 60.73 50.37
CA MET A 1 -115.09 59.37 50.42
C MET A 1 -113.70 59.48 49.83
N VAL A 2 -112.64 59.09 50.52
CA VAL A 2 -111.26 59.35 50.05
C VAL A 2 -110.99 58.58 48.75
N THR A 3 -110.53 59.27 47.70
CA THR A 3 -110.08 58.65 46.45
C THR A 3 -108.56 58.50 46.44
N ARG A 4 -108.01 57.47 45.78
CA ARG A 4 -106.57 57.18 45.76
C ARG A 4 -106.01 57.06 44.34
N THR A 5 -104.71 57.31 44.17
CA THR A 5 -104.03 57.12 42.89
C THR A 5 -103.79 55.64 42.59
N PRO A 6 -103.76 55.20 41.30
CA PRO A 6 -103.68 53.77 40.97
C PRO A 6 -102.34 53.08 41.28
N ASN A 7 -101.21 53.77 41.14
CA ASN A 7 -99.88 53.14 41.15
C ASN A 7 -99.26 53.08 42.55
N TYR A 8 -99.36 54.18 43.30
CA TYR A 8 -98.73 54.35 44.61
C TYR A 8 -99.75 54.52 45.73
N ASN A 9 -101.05 54.34 45.42
CA ASN A 9 -102.14 54.40 46.38
C ASN A 9 -102.19 55.69 47.21
N MET A 10 -101.71 56.81 46.64
CA MET A 10 -101.64 58.11 47.30
C MET A 10 -103.03 58.72 47.45
N ILE A 11 -103.29 59.41 48.55
CA ILE A 11 -104.55 60.09 48.83
C ILE A 11 -104.73 61.26 47.85
N LYS A 12 -105.85 61.28 47.12
CA LYS A 12 -106.18 62.33 46.14
C LYS A 12 -107.36 63.17 46.68
N PRO A 13 -107.16 64.48 46.95
CA PRO A 13 -108.23 65.35 47.40
C PRO A 13 -109.21 65.67 46.25
N ASP A 14 -110.48 65.84 46.59
CA ASP A 14 -111.52 66.41 45.72
C ASP A 14 -111.48 67.95 45.76
N GLN A 15 -112.09 68.62 44.78
CA GLN A 15 -112.17 70.09 44.71
C GLN A 15 -112.86 70.73 45.91
N THR A 16 -113.68 69.96 46.63
CA THR A 16 -114.45 70.43 47.79
C THR A 16 -113.83 70.01 49.13
N ASP A 17 -112.71 69.27 49.13
CA ASP A 17 -112.05 68.84 50.36
C ASP A 17 -111.26 69.98 51.02
N PHE A 18 -111.35 70.06 52.35
CA PHE A 18 -110.45 70.92 53.13
C PHE A 18 -109.04 70.31 53.18
N TYR A 19 -108.02 71.17 53.16
CA TYR A 19 -106.63 70.73 53.19
C TYR A 19 -106.28 70.01 54.51
N ASN A 20 -105.77 68.78 54.41
CA ASN A 20 -105.29 67.97 55.53
C ASN A 20 -103.78 67.73 55.42
N VAL A 21 -103.03 68.22 56.40
CA VAL A 21 -101.56 68.08 56.48
C VAL A 21 -101.14 66.61 56.61
N GLU A 22 -101.95 65.77 57.26
CA GLU A 22 -101.63 64.35 57.49
C GLU A 22 -101.67 63.54 56.17
N ASP A 23 -102.63 63.85 55.30
CA ASP A 23 -102.73 63.23 53.97
C ASP A 23 -101.55 63.62 53.08
N PHE A 24 -101.10 64.88 53.17
CA PHE A 24 -99.91 65.35 52.48
C PHE A 24 -98.65 64.61 52.97
N ASN A 25 -98.42 64.56 54.28
CA ASN A 25 -97.25 63.88 54.85
C ASN A 25 -97.22 62.40 54.47
N SER A 26 -98.36 61.71 54.57
CA SER A 26 -98.47 60.30 54.17
C SER A 26 -98.12 60.06 52.70
N ASN A 27 -98.55 60.97 51.82
CA ASN A 27 -98.22 60.89 50.39
C ASN A 27 -96.74 61.17 50.12
N VAL A 28 -96.14 62.13 50.84
CA VAL A 28 -94.72 62.46 50.72
C VAL A 28 -93.84 61.29 51.20
N ASP A 29 -94.22 60.62 52.29
CA ASP A 29 -93.51 59.42 52.78
C ASP A 29 -93.52 58.29 51.74
N ILE A 30 -94.65 58.10 51.02
CA ILE A 30 -94.74 57.12 49.92
C ILE A 30 -93.82 57.52 48.76
N ILE A 31 -93.81 58.80 48.37
CA ILE A 31 -92.93 59.30 47.30
C ILE A 31 -91.47 59.10 47.70
N ASP A 32 -91.09 59.49 48.92
CA ASP A 32 -89.72 59.35 49.42
C ASP A 32 -89.27 57.89 49.42
N ALA A 33 -90.11 56.98 49.92
CA ALA A 33 -89.83 55.55 49.93
C ALA A 33 -89.66 54.97 48.52
N GLU A 34 -90.51 55.34 47.56
CA GLU A 34 -90.41 54.85 46.18
C GLU A 34 -89.26 55.49 45.42
N LEU A 35 -88.96 56.78 45.64
CA LEU A 35 -87.76 57.43 45.11
C LEU A 35 -86.50 56.78 45.66
N LYS A 36 -86.49 56.43 46.95
CA LYS A 36 -85.41 55.67 47.57
C LYS A 36 -85.30 54.28 46.96
N ARG A 37 -86.41 53.55 46.79
CA ARG A 37 -86.42 52.23 46.14
C ARG A 37 -85.88 52.28 44.70
N ILE A 38 -86.28 53.29 43.92
CA ILE A 38 -85.77 53.54 42.58
C ILE A 38 -84.28 53.89 42.65
N SER A 39 -83.87 54.76 43.57
CA SER A 39 -82.46 55.09 43.80
C SER A 39 -81.65 53.89 44.25
N ASP A 40 -82.22 52.93 44.98
CA ASP A 40 -81.52 51.72 45.42
C ASP A 40 -81.42 50.72 44.28
N ALA A 41 -82.49 50.58 43.49
CA ALA A 41 -82.53 49.77 42.29
C ALA A 41 -81.63 50.30 41.16
N ILE A 42 -81.50 51.64 41.04
CA ILE A 42 -80.68 52.31 40.02
C ILE A 42 -79.26 52.58 40.53
N GLY A 43 -79.08 52.92 41.81
CA GLY A 43 -77.95 53.74 42.25
C GLY A 43 -77.42 53.55 43.67
N SER A 44 -77.78 52.51 44.43
CA SER A 44 -77.07 52.27 45.70
C SER A 44 -76.87 50.79 46.06
N GLY A 45 -76.33 50.05 45.10
CA GLY A 45 -75.40 48.98 45.39
C GLY A 45 -74.16 49.21 44.55
N GLU A 46 -73.07 48.52 44.86
CA GLU A 46 -71.86 48.33 44.03
C GLU A 46 -72.17 47.71 42.64
N ALA A 47 -73.19 48.19 41.95
CA ALA A 47 -73.80 47.62 40.74
C ALA A 47 -73.84 48.66 39.61
N GLY A 48 -74.14 49.94 39.89
CA GLY A 48 -74.12 51.01 38.89
C GLY A 48 -72.71 51.40 38.43
N ASP A 49 -71.83 51.74 39.38
CA ASP A 49 -70.39 51.89 39.13
C ASP A 49 -69.79 50.60 38.58
N ASN A 50 -70.30 49.46 39.01
CA ASN A 50 -69.83 48.15 38.56
C ASN A 50 -70.21 47.87 37.10
N ILE A 51 -71.29 48.39 36.53
CA ILE A 51 -71.56 48.20 35.09
C ILE A 51 -70.56 48.98 34.26
N LEU A 52 -70.35 50.27 34.54
CA LEU A 52 -69.40 51.09 33.79
C LEU A 52 -67.97 50.59 33.98
N VAL A 53 -67.60 50.25 35.22
CA VAL A 53 -66.30 49.62 35.54
C VAL A 53 -66.18 48.25 34.89
N ARG A 54 -67.22 47.41 34.83
CA ARG A 54 -67.20 46.12 34.12
C ARG A 54 -67.07 46.30 32.62
N LEU A 55 -67.74 47.30 32.02
CA LEU A 55 -67.63 47.61 30.60
C LEU A 55 -66.22 48.11 30.26
N ASN A 56 -65.67 49.05 31.04
CA ASN A 56 -64.30 49.54 30.87
C ASN A 56 -63.26 48.43 31.11
N ASN A 57 -63.48 47.58 32.11
CA ASN A 57 -62.64 46.40 32.37
C ASN A 57 -62.74 45.38 31.22
N LEU A 58 -63.92 45.22 30.62
CA LEU A 58 -64.10 44.35 29.46
C LEU A 58 -63.37 44.93 28.23
N GLU A 59 -63.49 46.24 27.97
CA GLU A 59 -62.73 46.94 26.93
C GLU A 59 -61.22 46.83 27.16
N THR A 60 -60.75 46.97 28.40
CA THR A 60 -59.32 46.81 28.74
C THR A 60 -58.83 45.39 28.53
N LYS A 61 -59.64 44.38 28.87
CA LYS A 61 -59.27 42.96 28.74
C LYS A 61 -59.34 42.45 27.30
N VAL A 62 -60.29 42.96 26.51
CA VAL A 62 -60.58 42.48 25.15
C VAL A 62 -59.90 43.36 24.09
N GLY A 63 -59.61 44.63 24.41
CA GLY A 63 -59.01 45.60 23.51
C GLY A 63 -60.00 46.21 22.51
N ASN A 64 -59.51 47.15 21.71
CA ASN A 64 -60.27 47.79 20.64
C ASN A 64 -60.25 46.91 19.38
N LEU A 65 -61.43 46.60 18.84
CA LEU A 65 -61.61 45.78 17.63
C LEU A 65 -60.87 46.33 16.40
N ASN A 66 -60.72 47.65 16.29
CA ASN A 66 -60.02 48.30 15.19
C ASN A 66 -58.50 48.02 15.19
N ASN A 67 -57.94 47.62 16.34
CA ASN A 67 -56.51 47.33 16.48
C ASN A 67 -56.15 45.90 16.05
N LEU A 68 -57.12 45.03 15.77
CA LEU A 68 -56.82 43.71 15.20
C LEU A 68 -56.26 43.88 13.78
N GLU A 69 -55.33 43.04 13.37
CA GLU A 69 -54.79 43.08 12.00
C GLU A 69 -55.61 42.24 11.01
N THR A 70 -56.66 41.55 11.47
CA THR A 70 -57.56 40.75 10.63
C THR A 70 -58.32 41.62 9.61
N THR A 71 -58.70 41.05 8.48
CA THR A 71 -59.47 41.76 7.44
C THR A 71 -60.92 41.97 7.89
N GLN A 72 -61.51 40.96 8.53
CA GLN A 72 -62.87 40.93 9.06
C GLN A 72 -62.90 41.48 10.49
N LYS A 73 -63.47 42.68 10.66
CA LYS A 73 -63.53 43.42 11.93
C LYS A 73 -64.95 43.84 12.34
N THR A 74 -65.98 43.14 11.88
CA THR A 74 -67.39 43.46 12.23
C THR A 74 -67.69 43.17 13.70
N ASN A 75 -67.05 42.14 14.25
CA ASN A 75 -67.03 41.78 15.68
C ASN A 75 -65.87 40.80 15.92
N LEU A 76 -65.59 40.47 17.19
CA LEU A 76 -64.49 39.56 17.57
C LEU A 76 -64.69 38.14 17.01
N VAL A 77 -65.93 37.67 16.91
CA VAL A 77 -66.23 36.33 16.39
C VAL A 77 -65.85 36.25 14.91
N ALA A 78 -66.12 37.29 14.13
CA ALA A 78 -65.72 37.38 12.73
C ALA A 78 -64.19 37.35 12.57
N ALA A 79 -63.45 38.12 13.38
CA ALA A 79 -61.99 38.13 13.37
C ALA A 79 -61.40 36.77 13.76
N ILE A 80 -61.91 36.13 14.81
CA ILE A 80 -61.48 34.79 15.24
C ILE A 80 -61.74 33.73 14.16
N ASN A 81 -62.90 33.80 13.50
CA ASN A 81 -63.24 32.88 12.41
C ASN A 81 -62.32 33.05 11.20
N GLU A 82 -61.86 34.27 10.89
CA GLU A 82 -60.85 34.50 9.85
C GLU A 82 -59.51 33.83 10.19
N VAL A 83 -58.99 34.04 11.40
CA VAL A 83 -57.72 33.42 11.83
C VAL A 83 -57.83 31.90 11.79
N ARG A 84 -58.93 31.35 12.31
CA ARG A 84 -59.20 29.90 12.27
C ARG A 84 -59.21 29.39 10.83
N GLN A 85 -59.89 30.09 9.91
CA GLN A 85 -59.94 29.69 8.51
C GLN A 85 -58.56 29.77 7.85
N SER A 86 -57.78 30.81 8.15
CA SER A 86 -56.39 30.96 7.67
C SER A 86 -55.51 29.78 8.12
N VAL A 87 -55.60 29.38 9.39
CA VAL A 87 -54.89 28.22 9.94
C VAL A 87 -55.33 26.92 9.27
N ILE A 88 -56.64 26.71 9.09
CA ILE A 88 -57.18 25.52 8.40
C ILE A 88 -56.66 25.47 6.96
N THR A 89 -56.70 26.60 6.24
CA THR A 89 -56.18 26.71 4.89
C THR A 89 -54.69 26.41 4.85
N HIS A 90 -53.90 26.94 5.78
CA HIS A 90 -52.47 26.66 5.86
C HIS A 90 -52.20 25.17 6.10
N ILE A 91 -52.87 24.53 7.08
CA ILE A 91 -52.71 23.10 7.41
C ILE A 91 -53.07 22.20 6.22
N ASN A 92 -54.15 22.52 5.50
CA ASN A 92 -54.60 21.71 4.36
C ASN A 92 -53.82 22.00 3.07
N ASP A 93 -53.09 23.10 3.00
CA ASP A 93 -52.22 23.44 1.88
C ASP A 93 -50.91 22.63 1.97
N ALA A 94 -50.97 21.40 1.48
CA ALA A 94 -49.83 20.49 1.44
C ALA A 94 -48.62 21.02 0.64
N SER A 95 -48.76 22.10 -0.13
CA SER A 95 -47.62 22.75 -0.79
C SER A 95 -46.75 23.54 0.19
N LYS A 96 -47.32 23.98 1.32
CA LYS A 96 -46.64 24.74 2.38
C LYS A 96 -46.04 23.86 3.47
N HIS A 97 -46.28 22.55 3.41
CA HIS A 97 -45.75 21.57 4.37
C HIS A 97 -44.72 20.66 3.73
N MET A 98 -43.66 20.37 4.47
CA MET A 98 -42.76 19.25 4.15
C MET A 98 -43.37 17.97 4.74
N ARG A 99 -43.70 17.00 3.89
CA ARG A 99 -44.17 15.69 4.37
C ARG A 99 -42.98 14.81 4.74
N ALA A 100 -43.18 13.86 5.66
CA ALA A 100 -42.21 12.79 5.89
C ALA A 100 -42.03 12.00 4.57
N GLY A 101 -40.82 12.06 3.99
CA GLY A 101 -40.53 11.47 2.68
C GLY A 101 -40.48 12.46 1.50
N ASP A 102 -40.86 13.73 1.69
CA ASP A 102 -40.69 14.79 0.67
C ASP A 102 -39.23 15.30 0.65
N VAL A 103 -38.27 14.38 0.68
CA VAL A 103 -36.84 14.68 0.71
C VAL A 103 -36.43 15.47 -0.55
N ALA A 104 -37.08 15.19 -1.69
CA ALA A 104 -36.88 15.86 -2.96
C ALA A 104 -37.25 17.36 -2.98
N LYS A 105 -38.00 17.87 -1.98
CA LYS A 105 -38.37 19.29 -1.90
C LYS A 105 -37.35 20.17 -1.19
N ILE A 106 -36.29 19.58 -0.62
CA ILE A 106 -35.14 20.36 -0.16
C ILE A 106 -34.24 20.57 -1.38
N ASP A 107 -34.65 21.47 -2.26
CA ASP A 107 -33.91 21.80 -3.47
C ASP A 107 -32.47 22.21 -3.09
N GLY A 108 -31.49 21.38 -3.44
CA GLY A 108 -30.07 21.57 -3.11
C GLY A 108 -29.54 20.92 -1.81
N ALA A 109 -30.34 20.27 -0.96
CA ALA A 109 -29.79 19.56 0.20
C ALA A 109 -29.51 18.09 -0.10
N TRP A 110 -28.30 17.65 0.24
CA TRP A 110 -27.81 16.33 -0.15
C TRP A 110 -28.25 15.25 0.84
N GLN A 111 -28.69 14.08 0.34
CA GLN A 111 -29.35 13.03 1.12
C GLN A 111 -28.49 11.77 1.20
N LYS A 112 -28.45 11.16 2.39
CA LYS A 112 -27.73 9.91 2.63
C LYS A 112 -28.44 8.75 1.92
N GLY A 113 -27.74 8.06 1.01
CA GLY A 113 -28.26 6.89 0.31
C GLY A 113 -29.11 7.19 -0.94
N VAL A 114 -29.18 8.46 -1.35
CA VAL A 114 -29.80 8.88 -2.62
C VAL A 114 -28.70 9.43 -3.52
N TYR A 115 -28.79 9.10 -4.81
CA TYR A 115 -27.86 9.54 -5.84
C TYR A 115 -27.99 11.04 -6.05
N ASN A 116 -27.00 11.79 -5.57
CA ASN A 116 -26.95 13.23 -5.64
C ASN A 116 -25.71 13.64 -6.43
N ASP A 117 -25.92 13.83 -7.73
CA ASP A 117 -24.90 14.03 -8.75
C ASP A 117 -23.96 12.81 -8.93
N ALA A 118 -23.66 12.47 -10.19
CA ALA A 118 -23.11 11.16 -10.58
C ALA A 118 -21.73 10.84 -10.01
N ASP A 119 -21.00 11.90 -9.67
CA ASP A 119 -19.55 11.85 -9.69
C ASP A 119 -18.93 11.88 -8.31
N ILE A 120 -19.68 12.04 -7.21
CA ILE A 120 -19.15 12.08 -5.83
C ILE A 120 -19.75 10.95 -4.99
N THR A 121 -18.91 10.11 -4.39
CA THR A 121 -19.34 9.05 -3.45
C THR A 121 -18.65 9.20 -2.10
N ASN A 122 -19.34 8.81 -1.02
CA ASN A 122 -18.86 8.81 0.37
C ASN A 122 -18.51 10.21 0.93
N LEU A 123 -19.50 10.96 1.43
CA LEU A 123 -19.31 12.31 1.98
C LEU A 123 -18.83 12.30 3.43
N SER A 124 -17.76 11.57 3.72
CA SER A 124 -17.11 11.62 5.02
C SER A 124 -16.17 12.83 5.09
N SER A 125 -16.02 13.40 6.29
CA SER A 125 -14.97 14.39 6.56
C SER A 125 -13.56 13.83 6.34
N THR A 126 -13.40 12.51 6.37
CA THR A 126 -12.13 11.80 6.27
C THR A 126 -11.92 11.10 4.93
N THR A 127 -12.98 10.73 4.21
CA THR A 127 -12.83 9.99 2.94
C THR A 127 -13.89 10.45 1.98
N VAL A 128 -13.49 10.83 0.77
CA VAL A 128 -14.42 11.14 -0.33
C VAL A 128 -13.79 10.75 -1.66
N GLU A 129 -14.62 10.36 -2.61
CA GLU A 129 -14.20 10.02 -3.97
C GLU A 129 -14.94 10.88 -4.98
N LYS A 130 -14.22 11.33 -6.02
CA LYS A 130 -14.78 12.01 -7.18
C LYS A 130 -14.25 11.46 -8.50
N VAL A 131 -15.13 11.33 -9.49
CA VAL A 131 -14.79 10.87 -10.84
C VAL A 131 -14.94 12.01 -11.83
N TRP A 132 -13.93 12.22 -12.67
CA TRP A 132 -14.00 13.10 -13.82
C TRP A 132 -13.82 12.27 -15.09
N PRO A 133 -14.87 12.16 -15.90
CA PRO A 133 -14.70 11.60 -17.23
C PRO A 133 -14.05 12.63 -18.16
N PHE A 134 -12.94 12.26 -18.80
CA PHE A 134 -12.22 13.10 -19.75
C PHE A 134 -12.42 12.54 -21.18
N TRP A 135 -13.64 12.69 -21.68
CA TRP A 135 -14.04 12.23 -23.02
C TRP A 135 -13.58 13.25 -24.09
N TYR A 136 -12.65 12.87 -24.96
CA TYR A 136 -12.26 13.62 -26.18
C TYR A 136 -11.57 14.97 -25.97
N GLU A 137 -10.92 15.14 -24.83
CA GLU A 137 -10.38 16.44 -24.43
C GLU A 137 -8.93 16.71 -24.87
N TRP A 138 -8.22 15.69 -25.35
CA TRP A 138 -6.88 15.86 -25.92
C TRP A 138 -6.98 16.51 -27.31
N GLN A 139 -6.47 17.74 -27.48
CA GLN A 139 -6.76 18.56 -28.67
C GLN A 139 -5.78 18.33 -29.81
N ASP A 140 -4.51 18.06 -29.48
CA ASP A 140 -3.46 17.86 -30.48
C ASP A 140 -2.95 16.41 -30.50
N VAL A 141 -3.04 15.77 -31.67
CA VAL A 141 -2.58 14.40 -31.94
C VAL A 141 -1.08 14.29 -32.25
N ALA A 142 -0.37 15.41 -32.37
CA ALA A 142 1.07 15.46 -32.63
C ALA A 142 1.88 15.94 -31.41
N SER A 143 1.22 16.56 -30.44
CA SER A 143 1.88 17.17 -29.28
C SER A 143 1.69 16.36 -27.99
N VAL A 144 2.70 16.46 -27.12
CA VAL A 144 2.60 16.03 -25.73
C VAL A 144 1.69 17.03 -25.00
N GLU A 145 0.65 16.53 -24.33
CA GLU A 145 -0.25 17.37 -23.51
C GLU A 145 -0.22 16.86 -22.07
N THR A 146 -0.31 17.77 -21.10
CA THR A 146 -0.36 17.41 -19.69
C THR A 146 -1.68 17.87 -19.07
N LEU A 147 -2.40 16.93 -18.48
CA LEU A 147 -3.49 17.20 -17.56
C LEU A 147 -2.94 17.35 -16.15
N VAL A 148 -3.22 18.45 -15.48
CA VAL A 148 -2.80 18.68 -14.10
C VAL A 148 -4.01 18.60 -13.20
N ILE A 149 -3.98 17.68 -12.24
CA ILE A 149 -4.94 17.62 -11.15
C ILE A 149 -4.45 18.57 -10.06
N GLN A 150 -5.19 19.62 -9.80
CA GLN A 150 -4.88 20.64 -8.80
C GLN A 150 -5.72 20.38 -7.56
N ILE A 151 -5.05 20.13 -6.44
CA ILE A 151 -5.69 19.74 -5.18
C ILE A 151 -5.42 20.87 -4.18
N PRO A 152 -6.40 21.77 -3.94
CA PRO A 152 -6.20 22.92 -3.06
C PRO A 152 -6.17 22.45 -1.60
N THR A 153 -5.04 22.69 -0.93
CA THR A 153 -4.86 22.27 0.46
C THR A 153 -3.96 23.25 1.18
N GLU A 154 -4.49 23.97 2.17
CA GLU A 154 -3.65 24.72 3.11
C GLU A 154 -3.00 23.75 4.10
N HIS A 155 -3.84 22.91 4.73
CA HIS A 155 -3.46 21.82 5.63
C HIS A 155 -4.05 20.51 5.12
N PHE A 156 -3.20 19.54 4.82
CA PHE A 156 -3.61 18.19 4.43
C PHE A 156 -2.63 17.17 4.98
N TRP A 157 -3.15 16.14 5.63
CA TRP A 157 -2.42 14.91 5.92
C TRP A 157 -3.27 13.73 5.50
N GLY A 158 -2.67 12.79 4.77
CA GLY A 158 -3.35 11.57 4.38
C GLY A 158 -2.86 10.99 3.07
N SER A 159 -3.74 10.27 2.39
CA SER A 159 -3.46 9.68 1.08
C SER A 159 -4.42 10.15 0.01
N ILE A 160 -3.90 10.24 -1.20
CA ILE A 160 -4.64 10.50 -2.43
C ILE A 160 -4.48 9.29 -3.32
N GLU A 161 -5.58 8.59 -3.54
CA GLU A 161 -5.68 7.41 -4.38
C GLU A 161 -6.21 7.84 -5.75
N LEU A 162 -5.42 7.60 -6.78
CA LEU A 162 -5.70 7.99 -8.16
C LEU A 162 -5.84 6.74 -9.00
N VAL A 163 -7.04 6.52 -9.54
CA VAL A 163 -7.34 5.46 -10.50
C VAL A 163 -7.59 6.10 -11.85
N LEU A 164 -6.70 5.81 -12.79
CA LEU A 164 -6.73 6.30 -14.16
C LEU A 164 -7.13 5.17 -15.08
N THR A 165 -8.16 5.36 -15.88
CA THR A 165 -8.60 4.35 -16.85
C THR A 165 -8.64 4.95 -18.24
N SER A 166 -8.00 4.30 -19.19
CA SER A 166 -8.08 4.65 -20.61
C SER A 166 -8.74 3.51 -21.37
N VAL A 167 -9.70 3.86 -22.22
CA VAL A 167 -10.43 2.91 -23.05
C VAL A 167 -9.81 2.79 -24.44
N TYR A 168 -9.93 1.62 -25.05
CA TYR A 168 -9.47 1.39 -26.41
C TYR A 168 -10.40 2.11 -27.39
N SER A 169 -10.02 3.29 -27.87
CA SER A 169 -10.80 4.03 -28.87
C SER A 169 -9.99 4.34 -30.13
N GLN A 170 -8.79 4.91 -30.00
CA GLN A 170 -8.00 5.42 -31.14
C GLN A 170 -6.55 4.92 -31.16
N SER A 171 -6.07 4.34 -30.06
CA SER A 171 -4.74 3.73 -29.91
C SER A 171 -4.82 2.51 -28.98
N ASN A 172 -3.79 1.64 -28.99
CA ASN A 172 -3.69 0.51 -28.08
C ASN A 172 -3.27 0.93 -26.65
N ALA A 173 -4.04 1.85 -26.05
CA ALA A 173 -3.84 2.34 -24.68
C ALA A 173 -4.95 1.82 -23.73
N GLY A 174 -5.55 0.67 -24.04
CA GLY A 174 -6.55 0.07 -23.15
C GLY A 174 -5.92 -0.31 -21.80
N GLY A 175 -6.59 0.00 -20.70
CA GLY A 175 -6.17 -0.37 -19.35
C GLY A 175 -6.16 0.82 -18.41
N GLY A 176 -5.23 0.84 -17.45
CA GLY A 176 -5.22 1.88 -16.42
C GLY A 176 -3.99 1.87 -15.53
N ALA A 177 -3.95 2.85 -14.64
CA ALA A 177 -3.00 2.97 -13.55
C ALA A 177 -3.74 3.19 -12.23
N HIS A 178 -3.24 2.57 -11.18
CA HIS A 178 -3.63 2.84 -9.81
C HIS A 178 -2.39 3.36 -9.08
N VAL A 179 -2.44 4.62 -8.65
CA VAL A 179 -1.33 5.32 -8.02
C VAL A 179 -1.81 5.90 -6.69
N ILE A 180 -1.03 5.71 -5.64
CA ILE A 180 -1.30 6.26 -4.32
C ILE A 180 -0.21 7.27 -3.98
N TYR A 181 -0.63 8.45 -3.55
CA TYR A 181 0.24 9.48 -3.02
C TYR A 181 -0.01 9.61 -1.52
N HIS A 182 1.03 9.51 -0.70
CA HIS A 182 0.99 9.89 0.70
C HIS A 182 1.52 11.33 0.79
N LEU A 183 0.62 12.26 1.10
CA LEU A 183 0.94 13.68 1.15
C LEU A 183 0.68 14.24 2.55
N GLY A 184 1.61 15.07 3.00
CA GLY A 184 1.52 15.78 4.27
C GLY A 184 2.02 17.20 4.08
N ALA A 185 1.19 18.19 4.35
CA ALA A 185 1.56 19.60 4.29
C ALA A 185 0.74 20.45 5.26
N ALA A 186 1.39 21.43 5.86
CA ALA A 186 0.79 22.40 6.78
C ALA A 186 1.60 23.69 6.71
N ASP A 187 0.93 24.85 6.85
CA ASP A 187 1.56 26.17 6.97
C ASP A 187 2.57 26.46 5.85
N GLY A 188 2.25 26.06 4.62
CA GLY A 188 3.10 26.24 3.45
C GLY A 188 4.30 25.29 3.35
N THR A 189 4.51 24.40 4.32
CA THR A 189 5.61 23.42 4.32
C THR A 189 5.11 22.03 3.91
N GLN A 190 5.86 21.36 3.03
CA GLN A 190 5.62 19.96 2.64
C GLN A 190 6.46 19.03 3.54
N TYR A 191 5.80 18.10 4.21
CA TYR A 191 6.42 17.12 5.12
C TYR A 191 6.55 15.74 4.49
N VAL A 192 5.53 15.30 3.75
CA VAL A 192 5.49 13.99 3.11
C VAL A 192 5.03 14.15 1.67
N ASN A 193 5.73 13.47 0.76
CA ASN A 193 5.38 13.39 -0.66
C ASN A 193 5.96 12.10 -1.23
N GLU A 194 5.27 11.01 -0.93
CA GLU A 194 5.63 9.69 -1.42
C GLU A 194 4.59 9.25 -2.44
N LYS A 195 5.07 8.63 -3.52
CA LYS A 195 4.24 8.10 -4.60
C LYS A 195 4.52 6.62 -4.77
N THR A 196 3.45 5.83 -4.82
CA THR A 196 3.49 4.40 -5.11
C THR A 196 2.59 4.09 -6.30
N ILE A 197 3.16 3.52 -7.37
CA ILE A 197 2.39 2.94 -8.47
C ILE A 197 2.02 1.51 -8.08
N VAL A 198 0.78 1.32 -7.61
CA VAL A 198 0.23 0.04 -7.15
C VAL A 198 0.10 -0.93 -8.33
N SER A 199 -0.43 -0.45 -9.45
CA SER A 199 -0.53 -1.21 -10.69
C SER A 199 -0.56 -0.26 -11.89
N ILE A 200 0.03 -0.66 -13.01
CA ILE A 200 -0.06 0.07 -14.27
C ILE A 200 0.00 -0.93 -15.42
N SER A 201 -0.92 -0.85 -16.39
CA SER A 201 -0.85 -1.72 -17.57
C SER A 201 0.22 -1.23 -18.55
N SER A 202 0.88 -2.16 -19.25
CA SER A 202 1.91 -1.82 -20.25
C SER A 202 1.39 -0.88 -21.35
N ALA A 203 0.17 -1.13 -21.83
CA ALA A 203 -0.53 -0.29 -22.81
C ALA A 203 -0.78 1.13 -22.27
N PHE A 204 -1.16 1.27 -20.99
CA PHE A 204 -1.35 2.58 -20.36
C PHE A 204 -0.01 3.30 -20.17
N ALA A 205 0.99 2.63 -19.57
CA ALA A 205 2.34 3.18 -19.34
C ALA A 205 3.06 3.61 -20.62
N TYR A 206 2.75 2.96 -21.74
CA TYR A 206 3.28 3.35 -23.03
C TYR A 206 2.72 4.70 -23.50
N GLN A 207 1.49 5.06 -23.13
CA GLN A 207 0.80 6.23 -23.67
C GLN A 207 0.67 7.39 -22.68
N PHE A 208 0.70 7.09 -21.38
CA PHE A 208 0.53 8.05 -20.31
C PHE A 208 1.63 7.92 -19.27
N HIS A 209 1.96 9.05 -18.66
CA HIS A 209 2.87 9.14 -17.53
C HIS A 209 2.20 9.93 -16.41
N VAL A 210 2.09 9.31 -15.25
CA VAL A 210 1.61 9.93 -14.03
C VAL A 210 2.82 10.49 -13.31
N GLY A 211 2.98 11.81 -13.25
CA GLY A 211 4.13 12.45 -12.62
C GLY A 211 4.06 12.45 -11.10
N ASP A 212 5.04 13.07 -10.46
CA ASP A 212 5.08 13.18 -9.00
C ASP A 212 4.20 14.34 -8.54
N ALA A 213 3.71 14.27 -7.30
CA ALA A 213 2.97 15.39 -6.75
C ALA A 213 3.94 16.55 -6.52
N VAL A 214 3.57 17.76 -6.93
CA VAL A 214 4.39 18.96 -6.74
C VAL A 214 3.62 19.94 -5.88
N ARG A 215 4.21 20.44 -4.80
CA ARG A 215 3.59 21.47 -3.96
C ARG A 215 3.86 22.85 -4.52
N GLU A 216 2.81 23.65 -4.64
CA GLU A 216 2.88 25.09 -4.80
C GLU A 216 2.46 25.77 -3.49
N THR A 217 3.17 26.81 -3.09
CA THR A 217 2.93 27.55 -1.84
C THR A 217 2.09 28.81 -2.04
N SER A 218 1.92 29.26 -3.29
CA SER A 218 1.11 30.44 -3.63
C SER A 218 0.41 30.25 -4.98
N PRO A 219 -0.86 29.80 -4.99
CA PRO A 219 -1.68 29.40 -3.84
C PRO A 219 -1.29 28.01 -3.32
N ASN A 220 -1.69 27.71 -2.08
CA ASN A 220 -1.40 26.43 -1.41
C ASN A 220 -2.16 25.25 -2.06
N ARG A 221 -1.47 24.48 -2.91
CA ARG A 221 -2.05 23.30 -3.58
C ARG A 221 -1.00 22.27 -4.00
N PHE A 222 -1.45 21.04 -4.18
CA PHE A 222 -0.67 20.01 -4.87
C PHE A 222 -1.07 19.89 -6.33
N TYR A 223 -0.08 19.65 -7.19
CA TYR A 223 -0.24 19.34 -8.60
C TYR A 223 0.15 17.90 -8.86
N ILE A 224 -0.72 17.11 -9.48
CA ILE A 224 -0.38 15.80 -10.00
C ILE A 224 -0.50 15.87 -11.53
N PRO A 225 0.62 15.93 -12.26
CA PRO A 225 0.60 15.97 -13.71
C PRO A 225 0.38 14.57 -14.28
N ILE A 226 -0.47 14.45 -15.29
CA ILE A 226 -0.68 13.26 -16.11
C ILE A 226 -0.40 13.67 -17.54
N THR A 227 0.73 13.22 -18.07
CA THR A 227 1.20 13.59 -19.39
C THR A 227 0.92 12.48 -20.38
N LYS A 228 0.26 12.81 -21.50
CA LYS A 228 0.13 11.88 -22.62
C LYS A 228 1.35 11.96 -23.53
N ARG A 229 1.70 10.86 -24.18
CA ARG A 229 2.64 10.88 -25.32
C ARG A 229 1.97 11.46 -26.55
N ALA A 230 2.78 11.95 -27.49
CA ALA A 230 2.31 12.45 -28.78
C ALA A 230 1.39 11.45 -29.51
N THR A 231 1.66 10.15 -29.42
CA THR A 231 0.86 9.10 -30.07
C THR A 231 -0.41 8.69 -29.32
N GLY A 232 -0.62 9.22 -28.11
CA GLY A 232 -1.75 8.88 -27.26
C GLY A 232 -3.00 9.65 -27.65
N LYS A 233 -4.07 8.92 -27.97
CA LYS A 233 -5.36 9.49 -28.43
C LYS A 233 -6.56 9.07 -27.60
N ASN A 234 -6.33 8.25 -26.57
CA ASN A 234 -7.43 7.62 -25.86
C ASN A 234 -8.00 8.56 -24.77
N PRO A 235 -9.33 8.56 -24.58
CA PRO A 235 -9.98 9.19 -23.44
C PRO A 235 -9.38 8.69 -22.13
N LEU A 236 -9.36 9.57 -21.13
CA LEU A 236 -8.90 9.25 -19.79
C LEU A 236 -10.07 9.44 -18.82
N ASN A 237 -10.28 8.49 -17.92
CA ASN A 237 -11.17 8.68 -16.78
C ASN A 237 -10.29 8.82 -15.53
N VAL A 238 -10.52 9.88 -14.77
CA VAL A 238 -9.77 10.21 -13.56
C VAL A 238 -10.68 9.98 -12.37
N ARG A 239 -10.41 8.96 -11.57
CA ARG A 239 -11.05 8.78 -10.27
C ARG A 239 -10.05 9.16 -9.19
N LEU A 240 -10.42 10.13 -8.37
CA LEU A 240 -9.62 10.61 -7.25
C LEU A 240 -10.36 10.27 -5.96
N LYS A 241 -9.68 9.58 -5.05
CA LYS A 241 -10.18 9.35 -3.71
C LYS A 241 -9.21 9.95 -2.71
N ILE A 242 -9.71 10.84 -1.86
CA ILE A 242 -8.93 11.49 -0.82
C ILE A 242 -9.27 10.84 0.50
N ASN A 243 -8.26 10.32 1.19
CA ASN A 243 -8.33 9.87 2.58
C ASN A 243 -7.54 10.86 3.43
N SER A 244 -8.25 11.73 4.14
CA SER A 244 -7.68 12.77 4.99
C SER A 244 -7.73 12.38 6.47
N THR A 245 -6.60 12.49 7.16
CA THR A 245 -6.51 12.49 8.63
C THR A 245 -6.53 13.92 9.19
N GLN A 246 -6.20 14.92 8.39
CA GLN A 246 -6.28 16.34 8.73
C GLN A 246 -6.65 17.17 7.50
N GLY A 247 -7.67 18.03 7.62
CA GLY A 247 -8.29 18.75 6.50
C GLY A 247 -9.55 18.04 6.02
N GLY A 248 -10.62 18.79 5.71
CA GLY A 248 -11.89 18.19 5.31
C GLY A 248 -11.81 17.57 3.91
N ALA A 249 -11.83 16.25 3.80
CA ALA A 249 -11.67 15.53 2.53
C ALA A 249 -12.65 16.03 1.45
N TYR A 250 -13.91 16.24 1.83
CA TYR A 250 -14.95 16.83 0.98
C TYR A 250 -14.56 18.21 0.44
N ASN A 251 -14.14 19.13 1.31
CA ASN A 251 -13.77 20.49 0.91
C ASN A 251 -12.61 20.47 -0.08
N ILE A 252 -11.66 19.56 0.10
CA ILE A 252 -10.53 19.41 -0.80
C ILE A 252 -11.03 18.92 -2.17
N VAL A 253 -11.73 17.78 -2.23
CA VAL A 253 -12.21 17.20 -3.50
C VAL A 253 -13.18 18.10 -4.25
N ASN A 254 -14.06 18.81 -3.55
CA ASN A 254 -15.02 19.70 -4.19
C ASN A 254 -14.34 20.87 -4.92
N ASN A 255 -13.17 21.29 -4.44
CA ASN A 255 -12.38 22.36 -5.03
C ASN A 255 -11.24 21.85 -5.93
N VAL A 256 -11.14 20.54 -6.17
CA VAL A 256 -10.17 20.00 -7.12
C VAL A 256 -10.49 20.50 -8.52
N VAL A 257 -9.47 21.02 -9.20
CA VAL A 257 -9.55 21.49 -10.58
C VAL A 257 -8.68 20.62 -11.47
N LEU A 258 -9.25 20.16 -12.59
CA LEU A 258 -8.49 19.51 -13.65
C LEU A 258 -8.22 20.55 -14.73
N GLN A 259 -6.94 20.81 -15.01
CA GLN A 259 -6.55 21.81 -16.01
C GLN A 259 -5.53 21.22 -16.98
N LYS A 260 -5.71 21.46 -18.29
CA LYS A 260 -4.69 21.14 -19.29
C LYS A 260 -3.64 22.23 -19.36
N THR A 261 -2.39 21.82 -19.55
CA THR A 261 -1.28 22.70 -19.85
C THR A 261 -0.52 22.19 -21.09
N GLY A 262 -0.07 23.13 -21.91
CA GLY A 262 0.62 22.86 -23.19
C GLY A 262 2.12 22.63 -23.06
N GLN A 263 2.64 22.28 -21.88
CA GLN A 263 4.09 22.04 -21.76
C GLN A 263 4.51 20.70 -22.37
N ILE A 264 5.49 20.81 -23.28
CA ILE A 264 6.14 19.71 -24.00
C ILE A 264 7.27 19.15 -23.13
N ILE A 265 7.09 17.95 -22.57
CA ILE A 265 8.21 17.15 -22.09
C ILE A 265 8.51 16.11 -23.19
N ALA A 266 9.58 16.34 -23.96
CA ALA A 266 9.89 15.56 -25.17
C ALA A 266 10.35 14.12 -24.89
N ASN A 267 10.80 13.80 -23.66
CA ASN A 267 11.25 12.46 -23.28
C ASN A 267 10.59 12.03 -21.97
N ILE A 268 9.48 11.32 -22.09
CA ILE A 268 8.79 10.72 -20.96
C ILE A 268 9.28 9.27 -20.83
N PRO A 269 9.80 8.82 -19.68
CA PRO A 269 10.15 7.42 -19.47
C PRO A 269 8.87 6.56 -19.37
N ILE A 270 8.93 5.31 -19.86
CA ILE A 270 7.84 4.34 -19.65
C ILE A 270 7.83 3.99 -18.17
N GLN A 271 6.69 4.18 -17.51
CA GLN A 271 6.54 3.86 -16.10
C GLN A 271 6.28 2.37 -15.89
N LYS A 272 6.80 1.85 -14.79
CA LYS A 272 6.63 0.46 -14.38
C LYS A 272 5.92 0.42 -13.04
N SER A 273 5.17 -0.65 -12.80
CA SER A 273 4.64 -0.88 -11.45
C SER A 273 5.79 -1.21 -10.50
N ARG A 274 5.57 -1.08 -9.20
CA ARG A 274 6.56 -1.52 -8.21
C ARG A 274 6.92 -3.00 -8.37
N ALA A 275 5.95 -3.82 -8.74
CA ALA A 275 6.19 -5.24 -8.99
C ALA A 275 7.14 -5.46 -10.18
N ASP A 276 6.94 -4.77 -11.29
CA ASP A 276 7.78 -4.90 -12.49
C ASP A 276 9.23 -4.45 -12.23
N GLU A 277 9.44 -3.37 -11.46
CA GLU A 277 10.77 -2.95 -11.03
C GLU A 277 11.47 -4.03 -10.21
N VAL A 278 10.74 -4.67 -9.29
CA VAL A 278 11.27 -5.77 -8.47
C VAL A 278 11.59 -6.98 -9.34
N TYR A 279 10.75 -7.30 -10.33
CA TYR A 279 11.02 -8.38 -11.29
C TYR A 279 12.33 -8.13 -12.07
N ASP A 280 12.54 -6.92 -12.61
CA ASP A 280 13.76 -6.58 -13.34
C ASP A 280 15.02 -6.69 -12.47
N LEU A 281 14.94 -6.23 -11.21
CA LEU A 281 16.04 -6.36 -10.25
C LEU A 281 16.36 -7.82 -9.96
N LEU A 282 15.35 -8.69 -9.90
CA LEU A 282 15.50 -10.11 -9.64
C LEU A 282 16.17 -10.82 -10.83
N PHE A 283 15.74 -10.55 -12.06
CA PHE A 283 16.41 -11.05 -13.27
C PHE A 283 17.85 -10.55 -13.38
N THR A 284 18.10 -9.28 -13.06
CA THR A 284 19.45 -8.71 -13.04
C THR A 284 20.33 -9.40 -12.01
N SER A 285 19.83 -9.60 -10.78
CA SER A 285 20.56 -10.28 -9.71
C SER A 285 20.90 -11.72 -10.09
N VAL A 286 19.94 -12.47 -10.64
CA VAL A 286 20.16 -13.85 -11.12
C VAL A 286 21.17 -13.89 -12.26
N SER A 287 21.08 -12.98 -13.23
CA SER A 287 22.02 -12.88 -14.34
C SER A 287 23.45 -12.59 -13.86
N ASN A 288 23.61 -11.66 -12.92
CA ASN A 288 24.89 -11.34 -12.30
C ASN A 288 25.47 -12.56 -11.56
N GLY A 289 24.64 -13.28 -10.79
CA GLY A 289 25.04 -14.51 -10.12
C GLY A 289 25.47 -15.62 -11.09
N LYS A 290 24.73 -15.83 -12.18
CA LYS A 290 25.10 -16.76 -13.26
C LYS A 290 26.46 -16.40 -13.86
N ALA A 291 26.69 -15.12 -14.16
CA ALA A 291 27.97 -14.68 -14.70
C ALA A 291 29.14 -14.94 -13.74
N GLN A 292 28.96 -14.70 -12.43
CA GLN A 292 29.98 -15.00 -11.41
C GLN A 292 30.31 -16.49 -11.34
N VAL A 293 29.29 -17.36 -11.33
CA VAL A 293 29.48 -18.82 -11.30
C VAL A 293 30.14 -19.32 -12.58
N ALA A 294 29.71 -18.85 -13.76
CA ALA A 294 30.33 -19.20 -15.04
C ALA A 294 31.81 -18.82 -15.12
N ASN A 295 32.15 -17.63 -14.64
CA ASN A 295 33.53 -17.17 -14.56
C ASN A 295 34.36 -18.03 -13.60
N ALA A 296 33.79 -18.45 -12.46
CA ALA A 296 34.46 -19.35 -11.53
C ALA A 296 34.73 -20.74 -12.13
N ILE A 297 33.75 -21.32 -12.84
CA ILE A 297 33.91 -22.61 -13.53
C ILE A 297 34.98 -22.51 -14.63
N THR A 298 34.94 -21.43 -15.41
CA THR A 298 35.97 -21.14 -16.44
C THR A 298 37.35 -20.98 -15.81
N GLY A 299 37.45 -20.29 -14.66
CA GLY A 299 38.68 -20.17 -13.87
C GLY A 299 39.21 -21.51 -13.32
N LYS A 300 38.38 -22.55 -13.26
CA LYS A 300 38.78 -23.93 -12.93
C LYS A 300 39.10 -24.79 -14.17
N GLY A 301 39.17 -24.18 -15.36
CA GLY A 301 39.59 -24.83 -16.59
C GLY A 301 38.46 -25.41 -17.45
N VAL A 302 37.18 -25.16 -17.12
CA VAL A 302 36.03 -25.60 -17.91
C VAL A 302 35.31 -24.39 -18.52
N PRO A 303 35.52 -24.07 -19.82
CA PRO A 303 34.92 -22.91 -20.47
C PRO A 303 33.38 -22.90 -20.33
N THR A 304 32.84 -21.85 -19.72
CA THR A 304 31.40 -21.72 -19.45
C THR A 304 30.94 -20.31 -19.79
N ALA A 305 29.94 -20.19 -20.67
CA ALA A 305 29.38 -18.89 -21.05
C ALA A 305 28.66 -18.22 -19.87
N THR A 306 28.77 -16.90 -19.75
CA THR A 306 28.16 -16.12 -18.65
C THR A 306 26.63 -16.15 -18.64
N ASN A 307 26.01 -16.46 -19.78
CA ASN A 307 24.58 -16.63 -19.95
C ASN A 307 24.12 -18.10 -20.02
N ALA A 308 25.02 -19.08 -19.82
CA ALA A 308 24.69 -20.51 -19.93
C ALA A 308 23.50 -20.90 -19.02
N GLU A 309 22.71 -21.89 -19.41
CA GLU A 309 21.65 -22.41 -18.55
C GLU A 309 22.21 -23.10 -17.29
N PHE A 310 21.45 -23.06 -16.19
CA PHE A 310 21.91 -23.67 -14.92
C PHE A 310 22.23 -25.15 -15.05
N ALA A 311 21.47 -25.89 -15.88
CA ALA A 311 21.75 -27.30 -16.17
C ALA A 311 23.12 -27.49 -16.83
N THR A 312 23.46 -26.64 -17.79
CA THR A 312 24.79 -26.63 -18.44
C THR A 312 25.89 -26.29 -17.45
N MET A 313 25.67 -25.29 -16.58
CA MET A 313 26.64 -24.94 -15.53
C MET A 313 26.87 -26.11 -14.55
N ALA A 314 25.82 -26.83 -14.15
CA ALA A 314 25.94 -27.99 -13.26
C ALA A 314 26.72 -29.14 -13.92
N ALA A 315 26.49 -29.40 -15.21
CA ALA A 315 27.28 -30.35 -15.97
C ALA A 315 28.76 -29.93 -16.03
N ASN A 316 29.02 -28.65 -16.29
CA ASN A 316 30.38 -28.11 -16.34
C ASN A 316 31.09 -28.16 -14.99
N ILE A 317 30.38 -27.92 -13.88
CA ILE A 317 30.92 -28.10 -12.52
C ILE A 317 31.38 -29.55 -12.31
N SER A 318 30.60 -30.51 -12.79
CA SER A 318 30.94 -31.95 -12.69
C SER A 318 32.14 -32.34 -13.54
N ALA A 319 32.47 -31.54 -14.56
CA ALA A 319 33.64 -31.72 -15.42
C ALA A 319 34.92 -31.05 -14.87
N ILE A 320 34.84 -30.31 -13.76
CA ILE A 320 36.02 -29.70 -13.14
C ILE A 320 36.96 -30.80 -12.63
N GLN A 321 38.21 -30.79 -13.11
CA GLN A 321 39.23 -31.72 -12.66
C GLN A 321 39.52 -31.52 -11.17
N THR A 322 39.43 -32.61 -10.39
CA THR A 322 39.80 -32.62 -8.97
C THR A 322 41.11 -33.39 -8.79
N PHE A 323 42.05 -32.79 -8.06
CA PHE A 323 43.29 -33.47 -7.71
C PHE A 323 43.05 -34.42 -6.54
N LYS A 324 43.52 -35.65 -6.65
CA LYS A 324 43.51 -36.64 -5.57
C LYS A 324 44.93 -36.99 -5.14
N TYR A 325 45.04 -37.36 -3.88
CA TYR A 325 46.26 -37.79 -3.23
C TYR A 325 46.03 -39.14 -2.56
N ARG A 326 46.98 -40.05 -2.70
CA ARG A 326 46.99 -41.32 -1.98
C ARG A 326 48.42 -41.62 -1.56
N GLU A 327 48.56 -42.13 -0.35
CA GLU A 327 49.79 -42.69 0.14
C GLU A 327 49.60 -44.12 0.64
N GLN A 328 50.66 -44.92 0.56
CA GLN A 328 50.67 -46.27 1.08
C GLN A 328 52.07 -46.67 1.53
N ASN A 329 52.13 -47.27 2.72
CA ASN A 329 53.32 -47.94 3.21
C ASN A 329 53.27 -49.42 2.84
N PHE A 330 54.35 -49.91 2.26
CA PHE A 330 54.54 -51.32 1.95
C PHE A 330 55.65 -51.89 2.82
N THR A 331 55.44 -53.08 3.38
CA THR A 331 56.41 -53.73 4.25
C THR A 331 56.63 -55.18 3.81
N ARG A 332 57.89 -55.61 3.70
CA ARG A 332 58.22 -57.01 3.37
C ARG A 332 59.52 -57.45 4.05
N SER A 333 59.51 -58.64 4.62
CA SER A 333 60.71 -59.26 5.20
C SER A 333 61.56 -59.92 4.11
N VAL A 334 62.87 -59.73 4.19
CA VAL A 334 63.87 -60.42 3.35
C VAL A 334 64.75 -61.32 4.22
N GLY A 335 65.04 -62.52 3.74
CA GLY A 335 65.88 -63.52 4.44
C GLY A 335 67.38 -63.29 4.24
N SER A 336 68.21 -64.24 4.68
CA SER A 336 69.65 -64.23 4.40
C SER A 336 69.94 -64.81 3.01
N ALA A 337 70.39 -63.99 2.07
CA ALA A 337 70.88 -64.45 0.76
C ALA A 337 71.76 -63.38 0.09
N LEU A 338 72.53 -63.80 -0.91
CA LEU A 338 73.38 -62.94 -1.74
C LEU A 338 72.58 -62.04 -2.70
N ARG A 339 71.34 -62.42 -3.03
CA ARG A 339 70.42 -61.66 -3.88
C ARG A 339 68.99 -61.77 -3.38
N HIS A 340 68.30 -60.64 -3.34
CA HIS A 340 66.85 -60.58 -3.11
C HIS A 340 66.19 -59.69 -4.16
N GLU A 341 64.97 -60.07 -4.54
CA GLU A 341 64.12 -59.27 -5.43
C GLU A 341 62.74 -59.15 -4.79
N VAL A 342 62.34 -57.90 -4.55
CA VAL A 342 61.07 -57.58 -3.91
C VAL A 342 60.29 -56.66 -4.84
N GLU A 343 59.03 -57.00 -5.02
CA GLU A 343 58.12 -56.23 -5.86
C GLU A 343 56.91 -55.76 -5.05
N PHE A 344 56.52 -54.51 -5.31
CA PHE A 344 55.34 -53.85 -4.75
C PHE A 344 54.48 -53.29 -5.88
N LEU A 345 53.17 -53.42 -5.75
CA LEU A 345 52.20 -52.81 -6.65
C LEU A 345 51.39 -51.80 -5.85
N PHE A 346 51.52 -50.53 -6.20
CA PHE A 346 50.69 -49.46 -5.67
C PHE A 346 49.56 -49.16 -6.64
N ASP A 347 48.34 -49.20 -6.13
CA ASP A 347 47.15 -48.71 -6.81
C ASP A 347 46.79 -47.36 -6.19
N ALA A 348 46.74 -46.30 -6.98
CA ALA A 348 46.28 -45.00 -6.53
C ALA A 348 44.74 -44.93 -6.46
N GLY A 349 44.03 -45.78 -7.21
CA GLY A 349 42.60 -45.65 -7.46
C GLY A 349 42.22 -44.47 -8.37
N PHE A 350 43.21 -43.75 -8.92
CA PHE A 350 43.04 -42.64 -9.87
C PHE A 350 44.28 -42.52 -10.78
N PRO A 351 44.15 -41.94 -11.98
CA PRO A 351 45.29 -41.77 -12.89
C PRO A 351 46.41 -40.95 -12.24
N ILE A 352 47.55 -41.58 -11.99
CA ILE A 352 48.69 -40.97 -11.31
C ILE A 352 49.34 -39.96 -12.26
N LYS A 353 49.43 -38.70 -11.82
CA LYS A 353 50.12 -37.61 -12.51
C LYS A 353 51.49 -37.30 -11.95
N ASN A 354 51.78 -37.64 -10.70
CA ASN A 354 53.10 -37.54 -10.08
C ASN A 354 53.17 -38.56 -8.94
N ALA A 355 54.35 -39.14 -8.70
CA ALA A 355 54.56 -39.97 -7.53
C ALA A 355 55.95 -39.77 -6.93
N VAL A 356 56.06 -39.95 -5.62
CA VAL A 356 57.31 -39.95 -4.87
C VAL A 356 57.40 -41.26 -4.10
N ILE A 357 58.56 -41.90 -4.17
CA ILE A 357 58.87 -43.15 -3.47
C ILE A 357 60.01 -42.89 -2.49
N PHE A 358 59.80 -43.22 -1.23
CA PHE A 358 60.83 -43.19 -0.20
C PHE A 358 61.34 -44.60 0.04
N CYS A 359 62.60 -44.85 -0.32
CA CYS A 359 63.22 -46.15 -0.18
C CYS A 359 63.81 -46.33 1.24
N PRO A 360 63.70 -47.53 1.85
CA PRO A 360 64.25 -47.79 3.18
C PRO A 360 65.77 -47.80 3.21
N ILE A 361 66.33 -47.58 4.40
CA ILE A 361 67.74 -47.84 4.72
C ILE A 361 67.96 -49.36 4.78
N ILE A 362 69.10 -49.84 4.25
CA ILE A 362 69.40 -51.27 4.16
C ILE A 362 70.72 -51.60 4.85
N PHE A 363 70.70 -52.64 5.68
CA PHE A 363 71.86 -53.10 6.42
C PHE A 363 72.50 -54.32 5.76
N PHE A 364 73.83 -54.27 5.59
CA PHE A 364 74.67 -55.37 5.10
C PHE A 364 75.69 -55.72 6.19
N ASN A 365 75.50 -56.85 6.90
CA ASN A 365 76.37 -57.35 7.97
C ASN A 365 76.87 -56.25 8.93
N ASN A 366 75.94 -55.55 9.60
CA ASN A 366 76.21 -54.46 10.54
C ASN A 366 76.91 -53.22 9.96
N SER A 367 77.07 -53.12 8.63
CA SER A 367 77.45 -51.88 7.94
C SER A 367 76.25 -51.29 7.20
N THR A 368 76.06 -49.98 7.30
CA THR A 368 74.97 -49.25 6.62
C THR A 368 75.33 -49.01 5.15
N ALA A 369 74.53 -49.51 4.21
CA ALA A 369 74.57 -49.04 2.83
C ALA A 369 73.29 -48.25 2.56
N ASN A 370 73.46 -46.97 2.26
CA ASN A 370 72.46 -45.92 2.00
C ASN A 370 71.83 -45.21 3.20
N SER A 371 72.04 -43.89 3.20
CA SER A 371 71.08 -42.90 3.70
C SER A 371 69.84 -42.95 2.80
N GLY A 372 68.63 -43.00 3.38
CA GLY A 372 67.37 -43.19 2.64
C GLY A 372 67.28 -42.32 1.39
N VAL A 373 66.96 -42.94 0.26
CA VAL A 373 66.87 -42.26 -1.04
C VAL A 373 65.41 -41.94 -1.35
N THR A 374 65.15 -40.69 -1.71
CA THR A 374 63.86 -40.24 -2.24
C THR A 374 63.91 -40.22 -3.77
N LEU A 375 62.96 -40.88 -4.42
CA LEU A 375 62.83 -40.91 -5.87
C LEU A 375 61.53 -40.21 -6.30
N GLY A 376 61.64 -39.16 -7.11
CA GLY A 376 60.50 -38.47 -7.71
C GLY A 376 60.24 -38.94 -9.14
N PHE A 377 58.97 -39.13 -9.50
CA PHE A 377 58.54 -39.63 -10.81
C PHE A 377 57.48 -38.71 -11.43
N MET A 378 57.71 -38.36 -12.69
CA MET A 378 56.77 -37.64 -13.55
C MET A 378 56.35 -38.54 -14.74
N PRO A 379 55.08 -38.52 -15.16
CA PRO A 379 54.61 -39.20 -16.37
C PRO A 379 55.39 -38.69 -17.58
N ASN A 380 55.70 -39.60 -18.51
CA ASN A 380 56.47 -39.32 -19.74
C ASN A 380 57.92 -38.85 -19.52
N SER A 381 58.44 -38.87 -18.27
CA SER A 381 59.88 -38.81 -18.07
C SER A 381 60.46 -40.19 -18.37
N SER A 382 61.30 -40.28 -19.41
CA SER A 382 62.08 -41.47 -19.75
C SER A 382 63.24 -41.71 -18.77
N SER A 383 63.21 -41.03 -17.62
CA SER A 383 64.22 -41.08 -16.58
C SER A 383 64.10 -42.40 -15.83
N TYR A 384 64.78 -43.41 -16.36
CA TYR A 384 65.22 -44.55 -15.58
C TYR A 384 66.17 -44.06 -14.49
N THR A 385 65.62 -43.64 -13.35
CA THR A 385 66.42 -43.15 -12.24
C THR A 385 66.91 -44.34 -11.43
N ARG A 386 68.07 -44.88 -11.82
CA ARG A 386 68.88 -45.73 -10.95
C ARG A 386 69.37 -44.89 -9.80
N ALA A 387 68.70 -44.97 -8.65
CA ALA A 387 69.37 -44.66 -7.41
C ALA A 387 69.88 -45.94 -6.78
N GLY A 388 71.20 -46.01 -6.64
CA GLY A 388 71.85 -47.07 -5.92
C GLY A 388 72.98 -46.48 -5.10
N GLY A 389 73.14 -47.05 -3.91
CA GLY A 389 74.32 -46.80 -3.09
C GLY A 389 75.19 -48.04 -3.13
N SER A 390 76.48 -47.82 -3.30
CA SER A 390 77.48 -48.85 -3.13
C SER A 390 78.09 -48.74 -1.73
N THR A 391 78.36 -49.90 -1.14
CA THR A 391 79.34 -50.04 -0.07
C THR A 391 80.39 -51.05 -0.51
N SER A 392 81.45 -51.23 0.28
CA SER A 392 82.40 -52.32 0.07
C SER A 392 81.74 -53.71 0.03
N ASN A 393 80.52 -53.84 0.58
CA ASN A 393 79.86 -55.12 0.83
C ASN A 393 78.68 -55.41 -0.12
N GLY A 394 78.23 -54.45 -0.93
CA GLY A 394 77.10 -54.65 -1.84
C GLY A 394 76.56 -53.38 -2.51
N PHE A 395 75.56 -53.57 -3.35
CA PHE A 395 74.89 -52.52 -4.11
C PHE A 395 73.37 -52.75 -4.13
N VAL A 396 72.61 -51.68 -3.92
CA VAL A 396 71.14 -51.68 -3.98
C VAL A 396 70.69 -51.04 -5.28
N LEU A 397 69.76 -51.69 -5.98
CA LEU A 397 69.07 -51.16 -7.15
C LEU A 397 67.59 -50.99 -6.83
N CYS A 398 67.11 -49.75 -6.92
CA CYS A 398 65.68 -49.49 -7.03
C CYS A 398 65.34 -49.28 -8.50
N ASP A 399 64.48 -50.14 -9.05
CA ASP A 399 63.95 -50.06 -10.39
C ASP A 399 62.43 -49.82 -10.32
N VAL A 400 61.95 -48.83 -11.05
CA VAL A 400 60.51 -48.62 -11.22
C VAL A 400 60.20 -48.85 -12.69
N SER A 401 59.33 -49.81 -12.96
CA SER A 401 59.09 -50.32 -14.32
C SER A 401 57.60 -50.20 -14.68
N PRO A 402 57.25 -49.96 -15.95
CA PRO A 402 55.87 -50.07 -16.41
C PRO A 402 55.29 -51.46 -16.11
N TYR A 403 54.00 -51.51 -15.75
CA TYR A 403 53.25 -52.76 -15.68
C TYR A 403 52.93 -53.20 -17.11
N PHE A 404 53.73 -54.11 -17.70
CA PHE A 404 53.55 -54.52 -19.09
C PHE A 404 52.21 -55.24 -19.35
N HIS A 405 51.36 -54.63 -20.16
CA HIS A 405 50.69 -55.34 -21.25
C HIS A 405 51.47 -55.05 -22.57
N SER A 406 52.40 -55.95 -22.90
CA SER A 406 52.89 -56.28 -24.26
C SER A 406 53.38 -55.21 -25.26
N ASN A 407 53.75 -53.97 -24.89
CA ASN A 407 54.42 -53.05 -25.84
C ASN A 407 55.87 -52.74 -25.42
N PRO A 408 56.89 -53.28 -26.11
CA PRO A 408 58.32 -53.11 -25.76
C PRO A 408 58.89 -51.71 -26.09
N ASN A 409 58.08 -50.81 -26.65
CA ASN A 409 58.48 -49.43 -26.88
C ASN A 409 57.65 -48.51 -25.96
N PHE A 410 58.32 -47.53 -25.32
CA PHE A 410 57.81 -46.43 -24.49
C PHE A 410 57.80 -46.61 -22.95
N GLY A 411 58.90 -46.21 -22.29
CA GLY A 411 59.03 -44.87 -21.70
C GLY A 411 58.10 -44.35 -20.59
N THR A 412 57.14 -45.10 -20.03
CA THR A 412 56.29 -44.56 -18.95
C THR A 412 56.29 -45.43 -17.69
N VAL A 413 56.89 -44.90 -16.62
CA VAL A 413 57.03 -45.53 -15.29
C VAL A 413 55.68 -45.68 -14.54
N ILE A 414 54.63 -45.00 -15.00
CA ILE A 414 53.30 -44.91 -14.39
C ILE A 414 52.26 -45.32 -15.43
N ASP A 415 51.41 -46.31 -15.15
CA ASP A 415 50.34 -46.77 -16.04
C ASP A 415 48.96 -46.58 -15.39
N GLY A 416 48.22 -45.57 -15.86
CA GLY A 416 46.90 -45.23 -15.32
C GLY A 416 46.95 -45.05 -13.81
N ASN A 417 46.29 -45.94 -13.08
CA ASN A 417 46.16 -45.89 -11.63
C ASN A 417 47.30 -46.61 -10.88
N TYR A 418 48.18 -47.32 -11.58
CA TYR A 418 49.12 -48.25 -10.95
C TYR A 418 50.59 -47.82 -11.08
N LEU A 419 51.37 -48.16 -10.06
CA LEU A 419 52.82 -48.00 -10.00
C LEU A 419 53.45 -49.30 -9.51
N ARG A 420 54.29 -49.93 -10.35
CA ARG A 420 55.02 -51.15 -10.02
C ARG A 420 56.45 -50.80 -9.63
N ILE A 421 56.83 -51.19 -8.42
CA ILE A 421 58.12 -50.86 -7.81
C ILE A 421 58.87 -52.16 -7.57
N ARG A 422 60.08 -52.26 -8.11
CA ARG A 422 60.95 -53.41 -7.94
C ARG A 422 62.24 -52.99 -7.25
N LEU A 423 62.52 -53.60 -6.11
CA LEU A 423 63.79 -53.46 -5.43
C LEU A 423 64.62 -54.71 -5.65
N THR A 424 65.84 -54.53 -6.16
CA THR A 424 66.80 -55.60 -6.35
C THR A 424 68.05 -55.34 -5.51
N PHE A 425 68.43 -56.33 -4.71
CA PHE A 425 69.56 -56.22 -3.80
C PHE A 425 70.66 -57.18 -4.25
N TYR A 426 71.88 -56.67 -4.39
CA TYR A 426 73.07 -57.46 -4.70
C TYR A 426 74.08 -57.29 -3.58
N SER A 427 74.60 -58.39 -3.03
CA SER A 427 75.69 -58.33 -2.05
C SER A 427 76.76 -59.37 -2.33
N ASN A 428 77.99 -58.99 -2.00
CA ASN A 428 79.13 -59.90 -2.00
C ASN A 428 79.18 -60.72 -0.69
N THR A 429 78.28 -60.43 0.26
CA THR A 429 78.10 -61.09 1.55
C THR A 429 76.61 -61.34 1.79
N ASP A 430 76.22 -62.11 2.82
CA ASP A 430 74.80 -62.28 3.11
C ASP A 430 74.13 -60.97 3.55
N ILE A 431 72.95 -60.67 2.98
CA ILE A 431 72.09 -59.58 3.44
C ILE A 431 71.48 -60.01 4.78
N SER A 432 71.62 -59.19 5.83
CA SER A 432 71.03 -59.49 7.14
C SER A 432 69.51 -59.52 7.03
N ALA A 433 68.87 -60.49 7.71
CA ALA A 433 67.42 -60.57 7.75
C ALA A 433 66.85 -59.27 8.32
N GLN A 434 66.01 -58.60 7.54
CA GLN A 434 65.45 -57.29 7.90
C GLN A 434 64.08 -57.08 7.25
N THR A 435 63.34 -56.13 7.79
CA THR A 435 62.05 -55.72 7.26
C THR A 435 62.23 -54.44 6.46
N LEU A 436 61.95 -54.50 5.17
CA LEU A 436 62.02 -53.36 4.26
C LEU A 436 60.67 -52.64 4.27
N SER A 437 60.68 -51.32 4.45
CA SER A 437 59.47 -50.48 4.39
C SER A 437 59.62 -49.37 3.35
N ILE A 438 58.71 -49.32 2.36
CA ILE A 438 58.65 -48.25 1.36
C ILE A 438 57.41 -47.41 1.61
N LEU A 439 57.54 -46.09 1.56
CA LEU A 439 56.40 -45.16 1.46
C LEU A 439 56.25 -44.70 0.02
N VAL A 440 55.05 -44.85 -0.53
CA VAL A 440 54.68 -44.34 -1.85
C VAL A 440 53.64 -43.24 -1.64
N GLN A 441 53.87 -42.07 -2.24
CA GLN A 441 52.95 -40.94 -2.25
C GLN A 441 52.66 -40.58 -3.70
N ALA A 442 51.38 -40.50 -4.08
CA ALA A 442 50.98 -40.21 -5.46
C ALA A 442 49.88 -39.15 -5.52
N TRP A 443 49.96 -38.33 -6.57
CA TRP A 443 48.99 -37.28 -6.91
C TRP A 443 48.51 -37.48 -8.33
N GLY A 444 47.22 -37.24 -8.57
CA GLY A 444 46.59 -37.47 -9.86
C GLY A 444 45.34 -36.63 -10.06
N VAL A 445 44.79 -36.70 -11.27
CA VAL A 445 43.48 -36.11 -11.59
C VAL A 445 42.48 -37.24 -11.79
N MET A 446 41.23 -37.00 -11.38
CA MET A 446 40.10 -37.87 -11.69
C MET A 446 39.48 -37.49 -13.04
#